data_AF-A0A9P8LE98-F1
#
_entry.id   AF-A0A9P8LE98-F1
#
_cell.length_a   1.000
_cell.length_b   1.000
_cell.length_c   1.000
_cell.angle_alpha   90.00
_cell.angle_beta   90.00
_cell.angle_gamma   90.00
#
_symmetry.space_group_name_H-M   'P 1'
#
loop_
_entity.id
_entity.type
_entity.pdbx_description
1 polymer ?
#
loop_
_entity_poly.entity_id
_entity_poly.type
_entity_poly.pdbx_seq_one_letter_code
_entity_poly.pdbx_strand_id
1 'polypeptide(L)'
;MAATRKDSATTRSPPSNDSGSEDTDSLNIGDEEGWEDVEQEIDDQQHIVSLLCGETFPDVLTMLGHCKEKHGLDFLRARQELGLDFYGLVKLVNYIRSEVKAGNTSPDVTSDAFLEDDKYLYPVLEDDALLFSLDDLPDDRTLKDETDKEGGSLARVAELEEELQRLQSQFTGYKLAVKRSLGERLDDSDALAPASSSGLLVAAGKRPEYLAGDDDSHYFTSYSHNGIHETMLKDAVRTDAYRDFIYENKYLFAGKVVLDVGCGTGILSMFCAKAGAKKVIAVDNSEIINKAREIVFENGLGNVITYVDT
;
A
#
# COMPACT_ATOMS: atom_id res chain seq x y z
N MET A 1 13.87 -74.04 28.30
CA MET A 1 13.12 -73.97 29.57
C MET A 1 12.83 -72.49 29.80
N ALA A 2 11.75 -71.89 29.26
CA ALA A 2 10.33 -72.11 29.53
C ALA A 2 9.94 -71.80 30.99
N ALA A 3 9.34 -70.62 31.21
CA ALA A 3 8.26 -70.41 32.19
C ALA A 3 7.62 -69.02 31.98
N THR A 4 6.67 -68.99 31.04
CA THR A 4 5.59 -68.00 30.92
C THR A 4 4.63 -68.16 32.11
N ARG A 5 4.06 -67.08 32.64
CA ARG A 5 2.71 -67.15 33.25
C ARG A 5 1.90 -65.89 32.95
N LYS A 6 0.81 -66.12 32.22
CA LYS A 6 -0.33 -65.25 31.93
C LYS A 6 -1.35 -65.31 33.08
N ASP A 7 -2.36 -64.45 32.94
CA ASP A 7 -3.78 -64.58 33.34
C ASP A 7 -4.21 -63.59 34.44
N SER A 8 -5.38 -62.94 34.42
CA SER A 8 -6.40 -62.69 33.39
C SER A 8 -7.51 -61.84 34.05
N ALA A 9 -7.92 -60.76 33.38
CA ALA A 9 -9.29 -60.28 33.15
C ALA A 9 -10.39 -60.39 34.25
N THR A 10 -11.03 -59.25 34.55
CA THR A 10 -12.49 -59.19 34.69
C THR A 10 -13.01 -57.85 34.12
N THR A 11 -14.08 -58.02 33.35
CA THR A 11 -14.82 -57.15 32.43
C THR A 11 -15.67 -56.05 33.08
N ARG A 12 -15.88 -54.92 32.39
CA ARG A 12 -17.21 -54.31 32.14
C ARG A 12 -17.14 -53.19 31.10
N SER A 13 -18.06 -53.20 30.15
CA SER A 13 -18.38 -52.14 29.16
C SER A 13 -19.93 -51.95 29.16
N PRO A 14 -20.50 -50.99 28.41
CA PRO A 14 -20.46 -49.51 28.49
C PRO A 14 -21.88 -48.93 28.82
N PRO A 15 -22.14 -47.60 28.69
CA PRO A 15 -22.73 -47.11 27.43
C PRO A 15 -22.32 -45.68 26.95
N SER A 16 -22.30 -45.55 25.62
CA SER A 16 -22.55 -44.49 24.61
C SER A 16 -22.65 -42.96 24.89
N ASN A 17 -22.04 -42.22 23.93
CA ASN A 17 -22.43 -40.95 23.25
C ASN A 17 -22.43 -39.64 24.08
N ASP A 18 -22.00 -38.45 23.61
CA ASP A 18 -21.61 -37.87 22.31
C ASP A 18 -20.93 -36.51 22.60
N SER A 19 -20.27 -35.93 21.59
CA SER A 19 -20.03 -34.49 21.36
C SER A 19 -18.80 -33.83 21.97
N GLY A 20 -17.93 -33.36 21.06
CA GLY A 20 -16.76 -32.55 21.34
C GLY A 20 -17.08 -31.10 21.69
N SER A 21 -16.11 -30.45 22.33
CA SER A 21 -16.05 -29.01 22.53
C SER A 21 -14.78 -28.50 21.87
N GLU A 22 -14.94 -28.09 20.61
CA GLU A 22 -14.06 -27.11 19.99
C GLU A 22 -14.40 -25.76 20.65
N ASP A 23 -13.54 -25.29 21.56
CA ASP A 23 -13.60 -23.91 22.04
C ASP A 23 -13.08 -23.00 20.93
N THR A 24 -13.97 -22.68 19.99
CA THR A 24 -13.79 -21.58 19.04
C THR A 24 -13.94 -20.28 19.81
N ASP A 25 -12.82 -19.76 20.29
CA ASP A 25 -12.78 -18.44 20.92
C ASP A 25 -13.17 -17.41 19.86
N SER A 26 -14.22 -16.66 20.17
CA SER A 26 -14.99 -15.88 19.22
C SER A 26 -14.16 -14.71 18.71
N LEU A 27 -13.74 -14.80 17.46
CA LEU A 27 -13.09 -13.71 16.73
C LEU A 27 -14.07 -12.53 16.67
N ASN A 28 -13.79 -11.51 17.49
CA ASN A 28 -14.38 -10.19 17.32
C ASN A 28 -13.74 -9.54 16.09
N ILE A 29 -14.22 -9.93 14.92
CA ILE A 29 -13.98 -9.24 13.63
C ILE A 29 -14.91 -8.03 13.65
N GLY A 30 -14.54 -7.04 14.45
CA GLY A 30 -15.17 -5.73 14.50
C GLY A 30 -14.10 -4.71 14.14
N ASP A 31 -14.27 -4.14 12.96
CA ASP A 31 -13.49 -3.05 12.36
C ASP A 31 -12.27 -3.54 11.53
N GLU A 32 -12.58 -4.32 10.48
CA GLU A 32 -11.79 -4.33 9.25
C GLU A 32 -11.87 -2.93 8.61
N GLU A 33 -11.06 -1.99 9.11
CA GLU A 33 -10.51 -0.92 8.27
C GLU A 33 -9.50 -1.60 7.34
N GLY A 34 -10.03 -2.33 6.35
CA GLY A 34 -9.25 -2.80 5.23
C GLY A 34 -8.64 -1.58 4.58
N TRP A 35 -7.32 -1.52 4.56
CA TRP A 35 -6.45 -0.62 3.81
C TRP A 35 -7.22 0.24 2.81
N GLU A 36 -7.86 1.30 3.31
CA GLU A 36 -8.07 2.47 2.50
C GLU A 36 -6.64 2.96 2.36
N ASP A 37 -6.05 2.67 1.19
CA ASP A 37 -4.98 3.49 0.65
C ASP A 37 -5.52 4.92 0.68
N VAL A 38 -5.41 5.56 1.84
CA VAL A 38 -5.38 7.00 1.94
C VAL A 38 -4.05 7.32 1.27
N GLU A 39 -4.07 7.37 -0.06
CA GLU A 39 -3.32 8.39 -0.76
C GLU A 39 -3.71 9.66 -0.02
N GLN A 40 -2.92 10.01 0.99
CA GLN A 40 -2.96 11.34 1.53
C GLN A 40 -2.76 12.18 0.29
N GLU A 41 -3.79 12.95 -0.08
CA GLU A 41 -3.67 14.06 -0.99
C GLU A 41 -2.65 15.00 -0.35
N ILE A 42 -1.37 14.66 -0.49
CA ILE A 42 -0.30 15.61 -0.34
C ILE A 42 -0.61 16.57 -1.49
N ASP A 43 -1.00 17.79 -1.15
CA ASP A 43 -1.11 18.93 -2.06
C ASP A 43 0.30 19.32 -2.58
N ASP A 44 1.10 18.31 -2.95
CA ASP A 44 2.25 18.42 -3.82
C ASP A 44 1.68 18.66 -5.21
N GLN A 45 1.15 19.87 -5.46
CA GLN A 45 0.93 20.35 -6.81
C GLN A 45 2.30 20.38 -7.50
N GLN A 46 2.69 19.24 -8.08
CA GLN A 46 3.94 19.09 -8.79
C GLN A 46 3.93 20.07 -9.96
N HIS A 47 4.68 21.16 -9.79
CA HIS A 47 4.75 22.20 -10.80
C HIS A 47 5.51 21.69 -12.03
N ILE A 48 4.83 21.66 -13.17
CA ILE A 48 5.38 21.16 -14.42
C ILE A 48 6.21 22.26 -15.09
N VAL A 49 7.49 21.97 -15.33
CA VAL A 49 8.38 22.89 -16.05
C VAL A 49 8.09 22.80 -17.56
N SER A 50 7.92 23.96 -18.20
CA SER A 50 7.77 24.07 -19.64
C SER A 50 8.92 23.42 -20.39
N LEU A 51 8.57 22.75 -21.49
CA LEU A 51 9.52 22.14 -22.40
C LEU A 51 10.54 23.12 -22.99
N LEU A 52 10.20 24.41 -23.15
CA LEU A 52 10.98 25.34 -23.98
C LEU A 52 11.44 26.62 -23.26
N CYS A 53 10.77 27.06 -22.19
CA CYS A 53 11.00 28.39 -21.60
C CYS A 53 11.27 28.41 -20.09
N GLY A 54 11.29 27.25 -19.41
CA GLY A 54 11.57 27.15 -17.97
C GLY A 54 10.49 27.72 -17.05
N GLU A 55 9.37 28.21 -17.59
CA GLU A 55 8.19 28.62 -16.81
C GLU A 55 7.51 27.38 -16.21
N THR A 56 6.97 27.50 -15.00
CA THR A 56 6.30 26.42 -14.27
C THR A 56 4.79 26.55 -14.33
N PHE A 57 4.09 25.43 -14.50
CA PHE A 57 2.65 25.35 -14.68
C PHE A 57 2.02 24.39 -13.67
N PRO A 58 0.74 24.60 -13.28
CA PRO A 58 0.03 23.70 -12.38
C PRO A 58 -0.48 22.42 -13.07
N ASP A 59 -0.59 22.42 -14.40
CA ASP A 59 -1.21 21.32 -15.15
C ASP A 59 -0.53 21.12 -16.53
N VAL A 60 -0.50 19.87 -17.01
CA VAL A 60 0.17 19.48 -18.25
C VAL A 60 -0.48 20.15 -19.46
N LEU A 61 -1.82 20.20 -19.54
CA LEU A 61 -2.54 20.78 -20.67
C LEU A 61 -2.27 22.27 -20.78
N THR A 62 -2.18 22.97 -19.64
CA THR A 62 -1.84 24.41 -19.63
C THR A 62 -0.42 24.66 -20.12
N MET A 63 0.54 23.82 -19.73
CA MET A 63 1.93 23.87 -20.20
C MET A 63 2.03 23.58 -21.71
N LEU A 64 1.30 22.58 -22.20
CA LEU A 64 1.26 22.24 -23.63
C LEU A 64 0.58 23.34 -24.46
N GLY A 65 -0.50 23.94 -23.95
CA GLY A 65 -1.13 25.11 -24.56
C GLY A 65 -0.17 26.29 -24.69
N HIS A 66 0.60 26.57 -23.63
CA HIS A 66 1.65 27.59 -23.66
C HIS A 66 2.74 27.29 -24.70
N CYS A 67 3.20 26.04 -24.80
CA CYS A 67 4.18 25.62 -25.80
C CYS A 67 3.65 25.80 -27.23
N LYS A 68 2.36 25.52 -27.45
CA LYS A 68 1.70 25.71 -28.74
C LYS A 68 1.53 27.18 -29.13
N GLU A 69 1.09 28.02 -28.21
CA GLU A 69 0.80 29.44 -28.49
C GLU A 69 2.06 30.30 -28.61
N LYS A 70 3.00 30.15 -27.68
CA LYS A 70 4.20 31.01 -27.59
C LYS A 70 5.35 30.51 -28.45
N HIS A 71 5.46 29.19 -28.60
CA HIS A 71 6.59 28.56 -29.29
C HIS A 71 6.20 27.78 -30.56
N GLY A 72 4.90 27.65 -30.85
CA GLY A 72 4.44 26.91 -32.04
C GLY A 72 4.67 25.40 -31.97
N LEU A 73 5.07 24.86 -30.82
CA LEU A 73 5.34 23.43 -30.63
C LEU A 73 4.05 22.72 -30.23
N ASP A 74 3.48 21.94 -31.14
CA ASP A 74 2.31 21.10 -30.87
C ASP A 74 2.73 19.67 -30.50
N PHE A 75 2.93 19.45 -29.20
CA PHE A 75 3.39 18.17 -28.66
C PHE A 75 2.42 17.02 -28.94
N LEU A 76 1.10 17.26 -28.82
CA LEU A 76 0.08 16.25 -29.06
C LEU A 76 0.05 15.83 -30.53
N ARG A 77 0.23 16.80 -31.43
CA ARG A 77 0.37 16.51 -32.86
C ARG A 77 1.63 15.70 -33.16
N ALA A 78 2.77 16.05 -32.56
CA ALA A 78 4.03 15.30 -32.75
C ALA A 78 3.92 13.85 -32.26
N ARG A 79 3.26 13.62 -31.10
CA ARG A 79 2.92 12.27 -30.60
C ARG A 79 2.17 11.45 -31.64
N GLN A 80 1.16 12.04 -32.27
CA GLN A 80 0.30 11.36 -33.25
C GLN A 80 1.02 11.10 -34.57
N GLU A 81 1.73 12.09 -35.11
CA GLU A 81 2.41 11.98 -36.40
C GLU A 81 3.54 10.94 -36.36
N LEU A 82 4.24 10.84 -35.21
CA LEU A 82 5.32 9.87 -35.01
C LEU A 82 4.86 8.53 -34.43
N GLY A 83 3.59 8.42 -34.01
CA GLY A 83 3.04 7.17 -33.46
C GLY A 83 3.76 6.67 -32.20
N LEU A 84 4.18 7.59 -31.33
CA LEU A 84 5.04 7.29 -30.18
C LEU A 84 4.28 6.51 -29.10
N ASP A 85 4.93 5.47 -28.57
CA ASP A 85 4.55 4.82 -27.32
C ASP A 85 5.10 5.60 -26.11
N PHE A 86 4.83 5.12 -24.89
CA PHE A 86 5.29 5.78 -23.66
C PHE A 86 6.80 6.07 -23.68
N TYR A 87 7.62 5.09 -24.06
CA TYR A 87 9.06 5.26 -24.13
C TYR A 87 9.49 6.25 -25.22
N GLY A 88 8.79 6.27 -26.35
CA GLY A 88 8.96 7.28 -27.39
C GLY A 88 8.64 8.68 -26.90
N LEU A 89 7.59 8.86 -26.07
CA LEU A 89 7.25 10.14 -25.45
C LEU A 89 8.31 10.60 -24.45
N VAL A 90 8.83 9.70 -23.61
CA VAL A 90 9.95 10.00 -22.71
C VAL A 90 11.17 10.45 -23.51
N LYS A 91 11.51 9.74 -24.60
CA LYS A 91 12.60 10.12 -25.51
C LYS A 91 12.34 11.50 -26.15
N LEU A 92 11.12 11.79 -26.57
CA LEU A 92 10.74 13.08 -27.16
C LEU A 92 10.90 14.23 -26.16
N VAL A 93 10.40 14.07 -24.93
CA VAL A 93 10.53 15.08 -23.86
C VAL A 93 12.01 15.35 -23.56
N ASN A 94 12.81 14.29 -23.40
CA ASN A 94 14.25 14.44 -23.13
C ASN A 94 15.01 15.03 -24.31
N TYR A 95 14.63 14.68 -25.55
CA TYR A 95 15.19 15.30 -26.75
C TYR A 95 14.94 16.80 -26.77
N ILE A 96 13.67 17.23 -26.61
CA ILE A 96 13.29 18.65 -26.57
C ILE A 96 14.07 19.39 -25.48
N ARG A 97 14.14 18.82 -24.28
CA ARG A 97 14.85 19.44 -23.15
C ARG A 97 16.36 19.49 -23.38
N SER A 98 16.94 18.50 -24.05
CA SER A 98 18.36 18.50 -24.41
C SER A 98 18.70 19.59 -25.44
N GLU A 99 17.83 19.81 -26.43
CA GLU A 99 17.98 20.84 -27.45
C GLU A 99 17.86 22.24 -26.83
N VAL A 100 16.91 22.43 -25.92
CA VAL A 100 16.74 23.68 -25.17
C VAL A 100 17.93 23.97 -24.28
N LYS A 101 18.47 22.94 -23.60
CA LYS A 101 19.72 23.05 -22.82
C LYS A 101 20.92 23.41 -23.71
N ALA A 102 20.94 22.98 -24.97
CA ALA A 102 21.94 23.35 -25.96
C ALA A 102 21.71 24.75 -26.59
N GLY A 103 20.62 25.43 -26.23
CA GLY A 103 20.28 26.78 -26.70
C GLY A 103 19.40 26.81 -27.96
N ASN A 104 18.90 25.66 -28.42
CA ASN A 104 17.94 25.56 -29.52
C ASN A 104 16.51 25.67 -28.98
N THR A 105 15.86 26.80 -29.23
CA THR A 105 14.49 27.09 -28.77
C THR A 105 13.40 26.59 -29.73
N SER A 106 13.80 25.97 -30.84
CA SER A 106 12.89 25.38 -31.84
C SER A 106 13.40 23.98 -32.25
N PRO A 107 13.23 22.96 -31.39
CA PRO A 107 13.64 21.60 -31.71
C PRO A 107 12.81 21.05 -32.88
N ASP A 108 13.46 20.32 -33.77
CA ASP A 108 12.76 19.61 -34.86
C ASP A 108 12.13 18.33 -34.32
N VAL A 109 10.81 18.33 -34.22
CA VAL A 109 9.98 17.21 -33.74
C VAL A 109 9.27 16.48 -34.88
N THR A 110 9.66 16.72 -36.14
CA THR A 110 9.05 16.06 -37.31
C THR A 110 9.79 14.79 -37.74
N SER A 111 11.02 14.61 -37.26
CA SER A 111 11.89 13.48 -37.57
C SER A 111 11.89 12.47 -36.42
N ASP A 112 11.84 11.18 -36.74
CA ASP A 112 11.94 10.04 -35.82
C ASP A 112 13.38 9.69 -35.41
N ALA A 113 14.39 10.39 -35.95
CA ALA A 113 15.81 10.08 -35.72
C ALA A 113 16.24 10.08 -34.24
N PHE A 114 15.54 10.82 -33.37
CA PHE A 114 15.84 10.83 -31.93
C PHE A 114 15.44 9.52 -31.24
N LEU A 115 14.56 8.70 -31.83
CA LEU A 115 14.11 7.44 -31.23
C LEU A 115 15.20 6.37 -31.21
N GLU A 116 16.15 6.42 -32.15
CA GLU A 116 17.24 5.44 -32.25
C GLU A 116 18.32 5.63 -31.17
N ASP A 117 18.41 6.82 -30.56
CA ASP A 117 19.46 7.14 -29.61
C ASP A 117 18.98 6.94 -28.16
N ASP A 118 19.53 5.93 -27.49
CA ASP A 118 19.17 5.59 -26.11
C ASP A 118 19.62 6.62 -25.08
N LYS A 119 20.45 7.61 -25.45
CA LYS A 119 20.80 8.71 -24.53
C LYS A 119 19.55 9.48 -24.05
N TYR A 120 18.47 9.46 -24.83
CA TYR A 120 17.21 10.13 -24.50
C TYR A 120 16.30 9.32 -23.56
N LEU A 121 16.69 8.10 -23.17
CA LEU A 121 16.03 7.38 -22.07
C LEU A 121 16.44 7.91 -20.70
N TYR A 122 17.51 8.69 -20.63
CA TYR A 122 17.97 9.31 -19.39
C TYR A 122 17.34 10.70 -19.23
N PRO A 123 16.72 10.99 -18.06
CA PRO A 123 16.07 12.27 -17.83
C PRO A 123 17.08 13.42 -17.87
N VAL A 124 16.74 14.47 -18.62
CA VAL A 124 17.60 15.67 -18.73
C VAL A 124 17.40 16.63 -17.56
N LEU A 125 16.19 16.62 -16.98
CA LEU A 125 15.84 17.33 -15.74
C LEU A 125 15.64 16.29 -14.63
N GLU A 126 16.24 16.53 -13.47
CA GLU A 126 15.98 15.75 -12.26
C GLU A 126 14.53 16.01 -11.78
N ASP A 127 13.84 14.96 -11.34
CA ASP A 127 12.46 15.02 -10.84
C ASP A 127 11.45 15.66 -11.81
N ASP A 128 11.50 15.25 -13.08
CA ASP A 128 10.63 15.77 -14.13
C ASP A 128 9.16 15.31 -13.96
N ALA A 129 8.35 16.15 -13.31
CA ALA A 129 6.91 15.97 -13.13
C ALA A 129 6.17 15.60 -14.42
N LEU A 130 6.61 16.13 -15.57
CA LEU A 130 5.97 15.84 -16.86
C LEU A 130 6.06 14.36 -17.23
N LEU A 131 7.17 13.68 -16.91
CA LEU A 131 7.39 12.28 -17.28
C LEU A 131 6.42 11.33 -16.57
N PHE A 132 5.98 11.68 -15.36
CA PHE A 132 5.03 10.90 -14.58
C PHE A 132 3.60 11.04 -15.10
N SER A 133 3.26 12.16 -15.73
CA SER A 133 1.92 12.45 -16.25
C SER A 133 1.77 12.19 -17.76
N LEU A 134 2.73 11.52 -18.40
CA LEU A 134 2.67 11.25 -19.85
C LEU A 134 1.56 10.27 -20.23
N ASP A 135 1.23 9.32 -19.35
CA ASP A 135 0.18 8.31 -19.60
C ASP A 135 -1.24 8.92 -19.55
N ASP A 136 -1.42 10.02 -18.81
CA ASP A 136 -2.72 10.70 -18.65
C ASP A 136 -3.05 11.65 -19.81
N LEU A 137 -2.11 11.82 -20.75
CA LEU A 137 -2.31 12.72 -21.89
C LEU A 137 -3.40 12.17 -22.83
N PRO A 138 -4.39 13.01 -23.20
CA PRO A 138 -5.53 12.58 -23.99
C PRO A 138 -5.12 11.97 -25.34
N ASP A 139 -5.63 10.79 -25.62
CA ASP A 139 -5.57 10.17 -26.94
C ASP A 139 -6.72 10.69 -27.82
N ASP A 140 -6.56 10.71 -29.15
CA ASP A 140 -7.65 11.09 -30.07
C ASP A 140 -8.88 10.15 -30.00
N ARG A 141 -8.78 9.04 -29.25
CA ARG A 141 -9.93 8.20 -28.88
C ARG A 141 -10.83 8.86 -27.84
N THR A 142 -10.30 9.72 -26.97
CA THR A 142 -11.08 10.44 -25.94
C THR A 142 -11.72 11.71 -26.49
N LEU A 143 -11.09 12.39 -27.46
CA LEU A 143 -11.63 13.61 -28.08
C LEU A 143 -12.89 13.37 -28.94
N LYS A 144 -13.06 12.16 -29.51
CA LYS A 144 -14.33 11.77 -30.16
C LYS A 144 -15.45 11.49 -29.18
N ASP A 145 -15.12 11.13 -27.94
CA ASP A 145 -16.08 10.75 -26.91
C ASP A 145 -16.59 11.98 -26.12
N GLU A 146 -15.91 13.13 -26.19
CA GLU A 146 -16.33 14.35 -25.51
C GLU A 146 -17.38 15.16 -26.29
N THR A 147 -17.39 15.12 -27.62
CA THR A 147 -18.41 15.80 -28.42
C THR A 147 -19.82 15.20 -28.30
N ASP A 148 -19.94 13.95 -27.82
CA ASP A 148 -21.23 13.27 -27.59
C ASP A 148 -21.66 13.27 -26.10
N LYS A 149 -20.85 13.81 -25.18
CA LYS A 149 -21.05 13.66 -23.71
C LYS A 149 -21.70 14.83 -22.97
N GLU A 150 -21.95 15.99 -23.58
CA GLU A 150 -22.70 17.04 -22.87
C GLU A 150 -24.15 16.64 -22.57
N GLY A 151 -24.74 15.75 -23.39
CA GLY A 151 -26.08 15.19 -23.15
C GLY A 151 -26.10 13.97 -22.22
N GLY A 152 -25.00 13.23 -22.12
CA GLY A 152 -24.89 11.98 -21.35
C GLY A 152 -24.48 12.18 -19.88
N SER A 153 -23.73 13.24 -19.59
CA SER A 153 -23.20 13.50 -18.23
C SER A 153 -24.29 13.72 -17.19
N LEU A 154 -25.38 14.44 -17.53
CA LEU A 154 -26.49 14.65 -16.59
C LEU A 154 -27.30 13.37 -16.30
N ALA A 155 -27.50 12.53 -17.32
CA ALA A 155 -28.21 11.27 -17.15
C ALA A 155 -27.41 10.27 -16.31
N ARG A 156 -26.07 10.25 -16.50
CA ARG A 156 -25.18 9.40 -15.72
C ARG A 156 -25.03 9.87 -14.27
N VAL A 157 -25.02 11.18 -14.04
CA VAL A 157 -25.03 11.75 -12.68
C VAL A 157 -26.31 11.35 -11.93
N ALA A 158 -27.48 11.47 -12.57
CA ALA A 158 -28.74 11.07 -11.96
C ALA A 158 -28.82 9.55 -11.64
N GLU A 159 -28.29 8.71 -12.55
CA GLU A 159 -28.23 7.26 -12.33
C GLU A 159 -27.28 6.89 -11.17
N LEU A 160 -26.11 7.53 -11.11
CA LEU A 160 -25.13 7.33 -10.02
C LEU A 160 -25.68 7.81 -8.67
N GLU A 161 -26.42 8.92 -8.65
CA GLU A 161 -27.10 9.41 -7.44
C GLU A 161 -28.18 8.42 -6.94
N GLU A 162 -28.94 7.80 -7.85
CA GLU A 162 -29.94 6.78 -7.50
C GLU A 162 -29.27 5.50 -6.97
N GLU A 163 -28.15 5.10 -7.57
CA GLU A 163 -27.36 3.95 -7.12
C GLU A 163 -26.77 4.19 -5.72
N LEU A 164 -26.24 5.39 -5.45
CA LEU A 164 -25.76 5.82 -4.13
C LEU A 164 -26.87 5.76 -3.08
N GLN A 165 -28.06 6.30 -3.37
CA GLN A 165 -29.19 6.25 -2.45
C GLN A 165 -29.64 4.82 -2.16
N ARG A 166 -29.62 3.97 -3.18
CA ARG A 166 -29.96 2.55 -3.03
C ARG A 166 -28.95 1.83 -2.13
N LEU A 167 -27.65 2.05 -2.35
CA LEU A 167 -26.59 1.46 -1.53
C LEU A 167 -26.66 1.94 -0.07
N GLN A 168 -26.86 3.24 0.15
CA GLN A 168 -27.04 3.81 1.49
C GLN A 168 -28.27 3.24 2.21
N SER A 169 -29.38 3.02 1.49
CA SER A 169 -30.58 2.38 2.02
C SER A 169 -30.33 0.92 2.40
N GLN A 170 -29.59 0.17 1.56
CA GLN A 170 -29.19 -1.20 1.85
C GLN A 170 -28.27 -1.28 3.06
N PHE A 171 -27.28 -0.38 3.15
CA PHE A 171 -26.37 -0.29 4.29
C PHE A 171 -27.11 0.03 5.59
N THR A 172 -28.06 0.97 5.54
CA THR A 172 -28.91 1.31 6.70
C THR A 172 -29.79 0.14 7.12
N GLY A 173 -30.37 -0.57 6.15
CA GLY A 173 -31.15 -1.79 6.40
C GLY A 173 -30.31 -2.91 7.01
N TYR A 174 -29.11 -3.13 6.50
CA TYR A 174 -28.14 -4.08 7.04
C TYR A 174 -27.74 -3.72 8.47
N LYS A 175 -27.37 -2.45 8.72
CA LYS A 175 -27.02 -1.94 10.05
C LYS A 175 -28.16 -2.12 11.06
N LEU A 176 -29.40 -1.91 10.64
CA LEU A 176 -30.58 -2.14 11.49
C LEU A 176 -30.83 -3.63 11.75
N ALA A 177 -30.64 -4.49 10.75
CA ALA A 177 -30.76 -5.94 10.90
C ALA A 177 -29.70 -6.51 11.84
N VAL A 178 -28.44 -6.07 11.71
CA VAL A 178 -27.35 -6.40 12.63
C VAL A 178 -27.67 -5.91 14.04
N LYS A 179 -28.12 -4.66 14.19
CA LYS A 179 -28.50 -4.10 15.49
C LYS A 179 -29.67 -4.86 16.14
N ARG A 180 -30.64 -5.35 15.35
CA ARG A 180 -31.75 -6.18 15.84
C ARG A 180 -31.24 -7.56 16.27
N SER A 181 -30.39 -8.20 15.46
CA SER A 181 -29.78 -9.49 15.79
C SER A 181 -28.88 -9.43 17.03
N LEU A 182 -28.18 -8.32 17.25
CA LEU A 182 -27.39 -8.09 18.46
C LEU A 182 -28.26 -7.71 19.67
N GLY A 183 -29.33 -6.93 19.46
CA GLY A 183 -30.27 -6.52 20.51
C GLY A 183 -31.10 -7.69 21.06
N GLU A 184 -31.54 -8.61 20.21
CA GLU A 184 -32.23 -9.84 20.63
C GLU A 184 -31.34 -10.78 21.46
N ARG A 185 -30.00 -10.63 21.39
CA ARG A 185 -29.05 -11.39 22.23
C ARG A 185 -28.76 -10.74 23.58
N LEU A 186 -29.21 -9.50 23.80
CA LEU A 186 -28.95 -8.74 25.03
C LEU A 186 -30.17 -8.66 25.96
N ASP A 187 -31.37 -9.01 25.50
CA ASP A 187 -32.61 -8.98 26.30
C ASP A 187 -32.89 -10.27 27.10
N ASP A 188 -32.05 -11.30 27.01
CA ASP A 188 -32.19 -12.57 27.78
C ASP A 188 -31.40 -12.60 29.12
N SER A 189 -30.79 -11.49 29.54
CA SER A 189 -30.14 -11.36 30.86
C SER A 189 -30.67 -10.16 31.63
N ASP A 190 -31.75 -10.39 32.37
CA ASP A 190 -32.43 -9.36 33.17
C ASP A 190 -31.68 -9.03 34.48
N ALA A 191 -31.87 -7.79 34.94
CA ALA A 191 -31.77 -7.27 36.31
C ALA A 191 -30.38 -7.05 36.96
N LEU A 192 -29.91 -5.78 36.94
CA LEU A 192 -29.55 -4.97 38.12
C LEU A 192 -29.09 -3.55 37.71
N ALA A 193 -29.76 -2.52 38.24
CA ALA A 193 -29.38 -1.10 38.18
C ALA A 193 -29.12 -0.58 39.62
N PRO A 194 -28.63 0.67 39.87
CA PRO A 194 -28.08 1.71 38.98
C PRO A 194 -26.77 2.40 39.48
N ALA A 195 -26.31 3.42 38.72
CA ALA A 195 -25.31 4.48 39.01
C ALA A 195 -23.86 4.17 38.55
N SER A 196 -23.12 5.04 37.83
CA SER A 196 -23.22 6.48 37.62
C SER A 196 -22.61 6.86 36.26
N SER A 197 -23.35 7.66 35.48
CA SER A 197 -22.83 8.40 34.33
C SER A 197 -22.31 9.77 34.80
N SER A 198 -21.06 10.07 34.50
CA SER A 198 -20.44 11.41 34.51
C SER A 198 -19.09 11.25 33.80
N GLY A 199 -18.77 11.84 32.66
CA GLY A 199 -19.35 12.92 31.90
C GLY A 199 -18.20 13.48 31.07
N LEU A 200 -18.29 13.35 29.75
CA LEU A 200 -17.41 14.01 28.80
C LEU A 200 -17.57 15.52 29.00
N LEU A 201 -16.53 16.19 29.51
CA LEU A 201 -16.44 17.64 29.47
C LEU A 201 -15.65 18.04 28.23
N VAL A 202 -16.38 18.56 27.25
CA VAL A 202 -15.84 19.41 26.18
C VAL A 202 -15.22 20.65 26.84
N ALA A 203 -13.92 20.84 26.68
CA ALA A 203 -13.25 22.10 26.95
C ALA A 203 -12.60 22.61 25.65
N ALA A 204 -13.18 23.69 25.13
CA ALA A 204 -12.63 24.47 24.05
C ALA A 204 -11.28 25.10 24.44
N GLY A 205 -10.36 25.15 23.46
CA GLY A 205 -9.30 26.16 23.44
C GLY A 205 -7.87 25.67 23.72
N LYS A 206 -7.16 25.27 22.67
CA LYS A 206 -5.85 25.81 22.26
C LYS A 206 -5.48 25.19 20.91
N ARG A 207 -5.17 26.03 19.91
CA ARG A 207 -4.60 25.59 18.62
C ARG A 207 -3.21 24.99 18.92
N PRO A 208 -2.85 23.81 18.39
CA PRO A 208 -1.45 23.40 18.40
C PRO A 208 -0.70 24.30 17.43
N GLU A 209 0.41 24.86 17.90
CA GLU A 209 1.40 25.50 17.05
C GLU A 209 1.90 24.47 16.02
N TYR A 210 1.82 24.85 14.75
CA TYR A 210 2.53 24.18 13.66
C TYR A 210 4.03 24.24 13.96
N LEU A 211 4.55 23.16 14.53
CA LEU A 211 5.97 22.84 14.51
C LEU A 211 6.11 21.69 13.52
N ALA A 212 6.94 21.92 12.51
CA ALA A 212 7.27 20.97 11.47
C ALA A 212 7.81 19.66 12.07
N GLY A 213 7.28 18.53 11.55
CA GLY A 213 7.85 17.18 11.67
C GLY A 213 7.30 16.33 12.80
N ASP A 214 6.19 15.60 12.57
CA ASP A 214 5.88 14.38 13.34
C ASP A 214 4.87 13.43 12.65
N ASP A 215 4.81 13.40 11.31
CA ASP A 215 3.89 12.54 10.55
C ASP A 215 4.26 11.04 10.65
N ASP A 216 5.57 10.77 10.68
CA ASP A 216 6.15 9.45 10.81
C ASP A 216 5.76 8.72 12.12
N SER A 217 5.54 9.46 13.21
CA SER A 217 5.24 8.88 14.53
C SER A 217 3.95 8.06 14.52
N HIS A 218 2.93 8.51 13.79
CA HIS A 218 1.65 7.83 13.70
C HIS A 218 1.75 6.55 12.86
N TYR A 219 2.51 6.60 11.76
CA TYR A 219 2.82 5.42 10.93
C TYR A 219 3.50 4.33 11.75
N PHE A 220 4.58 4.64 12.47
CA PHE A 220 5.31 3.64 13.27
C PHE A 220 4.51 3.12 14.47
N THR A 221 3.62 3.95 15.03
CA THR A 221 2.71 3.52 16.11
C THR A 221 1.71 2.47 15.60
N SER A 222 1.25 2.57 14.35
CA SER A 222 0.35 1.55 13.77
C SER A 222 1.00 0.15 13.78
N TYR A 223 2.26 0.05 13.36
CA TYR A 223 3.04 -1.20 13.36
C TYR A 223 3.51 -1.65 14.75
N SER A 224 3.30 -0.87 15.80
CA SER A 224 3.62 -1.32 17.17
C SER A 224 2.63 -2.37 17.70
N HIS A 225 1.47 -2.54 17.06
CA HIS A 225 0.42 -3.46 17.48
C HIS A 225 0.57 -4.86 16.88
N ASN A 226 0.37 -5.91 17.69
CA ASN A 226 0.51 -7.30 17.24
C ASN A 226 -0.43 -7.67 16.08
N GLY A 227 -1.62 -7.05 16.02
CA GLY A 227 -2.66 -7.43 15.06
C GLY A 227 -2.19 -7.31 13.60
N ILE A 228 -1.48 -6.24 13.27
CA ILE A 228 -0.97 -6.04 11.90
C ILE A 228 0.09 -7.09 11.56
N HIS A 229 1.00 -7.40 12.49
CA HIS A 229 2.01 -8.44 12.31
C HIS A 229 1.41 -9.84 12.20
N GLU A 230 0.35 -10.14 12.95
CA GLU A 230 -0.37 -11.41 12.85
C GLU A 230 -1.03 -11.56 11.48
N THR A 231 -1.72 -10.52 10.99
CA THR A 231 -2.31 -10.51 9.64
C THR A 231 -1.23 -10.74 8.58
N MET A 232 -0.11 -10.02 8.67
CA MET A 232 1.02 -10.19 7.77
C MET A 232 1.58 -11.63 7.81
N LEU A 233 1.75 -12.22 8.99
CA LEU A 233 2.29 -13.58 9.14
C LEU A 233 1.30 -14.67 8.68
N LYS A 234 -0.01 -14.43 8.80
CA LYS A 234 -1.06 -15.34 8.30
C LYS A 234 -1.20 -15.30 6.78
N ASP A 235 -0.75 -14.25 6.13
CA ASP A 235 -0.61 -14.23 4.67
C ASP A 235 0.49 -15.21 4.24
N ALA A 236 0.04 -16.42 3.88
CA ALA A 236 0.89 -17.50 3.42
C ALA A 236 1.54 -17.19 2.07
N VAL A 237 0.85 -16.52 1.16
CA VAL A 237 1.40 -16.21 -0.18
C VAL A 237 2.59 -15.28 -0.02
N ARG A 238 2.43 -14.21 0.76
CA ARG A 238 3.49 -13.26 1.08
C ARG A 238 4.64 -13.92 1.82
N THR A 239 4.36 -14.62 2.93
CA THR A 239 5.39 -15.17 3.82
C THR A 239 6.17 -16.31 3.16
N ASP A 240 5.49 -17.18 2.40
CA ASP A 240 6.13 -18.29 1.70
C ASP A 240 6.99 -17.79 0.54
N ALA A 241 6.54 -16.78 -0.22
CA ALA A 241 7.34 -16.21 -1.29
C ALA A 241 8.71 -15.71 -0.81
N TYR A 242 8.75 -14.97 0.31
CA TYR A 242 10.01 -14.52 0.91
C TYR A 242 10.86 -15.70 1.42
N ARG A 243 10.25 -16.66 2.13
CA ARG A 243 10.95 -17.84 2.65
C ARG A 243 11.60 -18.64 1.52
N ASP A 244 10.81 -18.93 0.49
CA ASP A 244 11.20 -19.80 -0.61
C ASP A 244 12.32 -19.13 -1.41
N PHE A 245 12.20 -17.83 -1.71
CA PHE A 245 13.29 -17.07 -2.34
C PHE A 245 14.61 -17.17 -1.54
N ILE A 246 14.56 -16.96 -0.23
CA ILE A 246 15.76 -17.01 0.63
C ILE A 246 16.35 -18.43 0.69
N TYR A 247 15.50 -19.45 0.80
CA TYR A 247 15.93 -20.84 0.97
C TYR A 247 16.38 -21.52 -0.33
N GLU A 248 15.80 -21.15 -1.46
CA GLU A 248 16.25 -21.59 -2.78
C GLU A 248 17.55 -20.89 -3.18
N ASN A 249 17.80 -19.68 -2.67
CA ASN A 249 18.99 -18.90 -2.96
C ASN A 249 19.96 -18.77 -1.78
N LYS A 250 20.09 -19.81 -0.93
CA LYS A 250 20.98 -19.79 0.25
C LYS A 250 22.41 -19.33 -0.05
N TYR A 251 22.92 -19.60 -1.25
CA TYR A 251 24.26 -19.17 -1.68
C TYR A 251 24.43 -17.64 -1.69
N LEU A 252 23.36 -16.86 -1.81
CA LEU A 252 23.37 -15.40 -1.71
C LEU A 252 23.52 -14.93 -0.26
N PHE A 253 23.08 -15.72 0.72
CA PHE A 253 23.05 -15.35 2.13
C PHE A 253 24.19 -15.98 2.94
N ALA A 254 24.61 -17.21 2.58
CA ALA A 254 25.59 -17.99 3.31
C ALA A 254 26.92 -17.22 3.50
N GLY A 255 27.30 -17.00 4.76
CA GLY A 255 28.53 -16.27 5.12
C GLY A 255 28.50 -14.76 4.88
N LYS A 256 27.36 -14.19 4.45
CA LYS A 256 27.19 -12.75 4.17
C LYS A 256 26.61 -11.99 5.35
N VAL A 257 26.71 -10.66 5.29
CA VAL A 257 26.02 -9.75 6.20
C VAL A 257 24.78 -9.24 5.48
N VAL A 258 23.62 -9.32 6.14
CA VAL A 258 22.31 -8.96 5.59
C VAL A 258 21.74 -7.79 6.39
N LEU A 259 21.07 -6.86 5.71
CA LEU A 259 20.29 -5.78 6.31
C LEU A 259 18.80 -6.06 6.05
N ASP A 260 18.01 -6.10 7.11
CA ASP A 260 16.55 -6.25 7.09
C ASP A 260 15.93 -4.92 7.54
N VAL A 261 15.26 -4.22 6.63
CA VAL A 261 14.71 -2.88 6.83
C VAL A 261 13.22 -2.99 7.11
N GLY A 262 12.75 -2.51 8.26
CA GLY A 262 11.38 -2.73 8.71
C GLY A 262 11.17 -4.19 9.11
N CYS A 263 12.05 -4.71 9.97
CA CYS A 263 12.12 -6.14 10.26
C CYS A 263 10.88 -6.68 11.01
N GLY A 264 10.07 -5.80 11.60
CA GLY A 264 8.86 -6.15 12.34
C GLY A 264 9.15 -7.17 13.43
N THR A 265 8.45 -8.31 13.38
CA THR A 265 8.67 -9.45 14.30
C THR A 265 9.97 -10.22 14.05
N GLY A 266 10.75 -9.88 13.02
CA GLY A 266 12.04 -10.50 12.70
C GLY A 266 11.95 -11.80 11.90
N ILE A 267 10.80 -12.12 11.30
CA ILE A 267 10.62 -13.39 10.56
C ILE A 267 11.59 -13.51 9.38
N LEU A 268 11.78 -12.44 8.60
CA LEU A 268 12.69 -12.42 7.46
C LEU A 268 14.15 -12.51 7.90
N SER A 269 14.51 -11.77 8.95
CA SER A 269 15.81 -11.90 9.63
C SER A 269 16.12 -13.34 10.06
N MET A 270 15.14 -14.07 10.60
CA MET A 270 15.31 -15.47 10.96
C MET A 270 15.48 -16.39 9.75
N PHE A 271 14.79 -16.15 8.64
CA PHE A 271 15.02 -16.89 7.39
C PHE A 271 16.44 -16.68 6.87
N CYS A 272 16.92 -15.43 6.84
CA CYS A 272 18.30 -15.10 6.46
C CYS A 272 19.34 -15.79 7.37
N ALA A 273 19.12 -15.79 8.68
CA ALA A 273 19.99 -16.49 9.62
C ALA A 273 20.01 -18.01 9.38
N LYS A 274 18.83 -18.63 9.17
CA LYS A 274 18.70 -20.07 8.85
C LYS A 274 19.27 -20.44 7.46
N ALA A 275 19.31 -19.49 6.54
CA ALA A 275 19.98 -19.63 5.24
C ALA A 275 21.52 -19.58 5.34
N GLY A 276 22.07 -19.30 6.53
CA GLY A 276 23.50 -19.32 6.80
C GLY A 276 24.16 -17.94 6.78
N ALA A 277 23.39 -16.85 6.89
CA ALA A 277 23.96 -15.51 7.04
C ALA A 277 24.96 -15.48 8.20
N LYS A 278 26.11 -14.82 7.98
CA LYS A 278 27.12 -14.60 9.01
C LYS A 278 26.60 -13.66 10.09
N LYS A 279 25.83 -12.64 9.67
CA LYS A 279 25.19 -11.66 10.54
C LYS A 279 23.98 -11.06 9.84
N VAL A 280 22.91 -10.81 10.58
CA VAL A 280 21.76 -10.03 10.12
C VAL A 280 21.62 -8.79 10.98
N ILE A 281 21.51 -7.63 10.36
CA ILE A 281 21.21 -6.34 11.01
C ILE A 281 19.74 -6.07 10.73
N ALA A 282 18.93 -6.08 11.77
CA ALA A 282 17.49 -5.94 11.68
C ALA A 282 17.08 -4.58 12.25
N VAL A 283 16.53 -3.71 11.40
CA VAL A 283 16.17 -2.33 11.75
C VAL A 283 14.66 -2.23 11.80
N ASP A 284 14.14 -1.65 12.89
CA ASP A 284 12.72 -1.29 12.99
C ASP A 284 12.57 -0.05 13.88
N ASN A 285 11.64 0.82 13.49
CA ASN A 285 11.38 2.07 14.19
C ASN A 285 10.19 1.97 15.16
N SER A 286 9.51 0.82 15.21
CA SER A 286 8.35 0.58 16.07
C SER A 286 8.71 -0.26 17.29
N GLU A 287 7.89 -0.18 18.34
CA GLU A 287 8.10 -0.89 19.61
C GLU A 287 8.04 -2.43 19.46
N ILE A 288 7.61 -2.94 18.30
CA ILE A 288 7.63 -4.37 17.99
C ILE A 288 9.04 -4.97 18.04
N ILE A 289 10.08 -4.15 17.87
CA ILE A 289 11.47 -4.59 17.90
C ILE A 289 11.84 -5.27 19.22
N ASN A 290 11.18 -4.89 20.32
CA ASN A 290 11.34 -5.53 21.62
C ASN A 290 10.88 -7.00 21.59
N LYS A 291 9.74 -7.26 20.95
CA LYS A 291 9.24 -8.63 20.77
C LYS A 291 10.09 -9.42 19.80
N ALA A 292 10.57 -8.77 18.74
CA ALA A 292 11.45 -9.40 17.77
C ALA A 292 12.75 -9.92 18.44
N ARG A 293 13.33 -9.14 19.36
CA ARG A 293 14.47 -9.56 20.19
C ARG A 293 14.16 -10.81 21.02
N GLU A 294 13.00 -10.85 21.68
CA GLU A 294 12.55 -12.01 22.48
C GLU A 294 12.38 -13.26 21.59
N ILE A 295 11.68 -13.13 20.46
CA ILE A 295 11.43 -14.21 19.50
C ILE A 295 12.75 -14.80 19.00
N VAL A 296 13.72 -13.95 18.62
CA VAL A 296 15.03 -14.39 18.15
C VAL A 296 15.84 -15.08 19.23
N PHE A 297 15.75 -14.60 20.48
CA PHE A 297 16.40 -15.22 21.62
C PHE A 297 15.84 -16.62 21.87
N GLU A 298 14.52 -16.78 21.88
CA GLU A 298 13.85 -18.07 22.05
C GLU A 298 14.18 -19.07 20.92
N ASN A 299 14.40 -18.56 19.70
CA ASN A 299 14.82 -19.37 18.56
C ASN A 299 16.33 -19.68 18.54
N GLY A 300 17.10 -19.20 19.52
CA GLY A 300 18.55 -19.45 19.60
C GLY A 300 19.36 -18.76 18.49
N LEU A 301 18.83 -17.69 17.89
CA LEU A 301 19.44 -16.97 16.76
C LEU A 301 20.06 -15.62 17.17
N GLY A 302 20.04 -15.27 18.46
CA GLY A 302 20.54 -13.99 18.97
C GLY A 302 22.04 -13.74 18.79
N ASN A 303 22.82 -14.78 18.46
CA ASN A 303 24.24 -14.65 18.11
C ASN A 303 24.46 -14.24 16.64
N VAL A 304 23.45 -14.39 15.78
CA VAL A 304 23.52 -14.07 14.35
C VAL A 304 22.79 -12.76 14.03
N ILE A 305 21.63 -12.54 14.67
CA ILE A 305 20.76 -11.39 14.39
C ILE A 305 21.03 -10.29 15.43
N THR A 306 21.24 -9.06 14.97
CA THR A 306 21.41 -7.87 15.82
C THR A 306 20.33 -6.86 15.45
N TYR A 307 19.56 -6.44 16.45
CA TYR A 307 18.52 -5.42 16.28
C TYR A 307 19.07 -4.02 16.51
N VAL A 308 18.63 -3.07 15.68
CA VAL A 308 18.94 -1.65 15.78
C VAL A 308 17.60 -0.90 15.79
N ASP A 309 17.35 -0.17 16.88
CA ASP A 309 16.30 0.83 16.98
C ASP A 309 16.79 2.13 16.32
N THR A 310 15.89 2.83 15.63
CA THR A 310 16.14 4.13 15.01
C THR A 310 15.27 5.23 15.60
#